data_AF-A0A7V2UEH6-F1
#
_entry.id   AF-A0A7V2UEH6-F1
#
_cell.length_a   1.000
_cell.length_b   1.000
_cell.length_c   1.000
_cell.angle_alpha   90.00
_cell.angle_beta   90.00
_cell.angle_gamma   90.00
#
_symmetry.space_group_name_H-M   'P 1'
#
loop_
_entity.id
_entity.type
_entity.pdbx_description
1 polymer ?
#
loop_
_entity_poly.entity_id
_entity_poly.type
_entity_poly.pdbx_seq_one_letter_code
_entity_poly.pdbx_strand_id
1 'polypeptide(L)'
;MSNPDFRVSEVKIRFANVPRDGLIGWASCVVNGGLRLNNIAIFRDDDGTYRTEYPATKGANDRLYFHFCPINRETRALIDDAVLAHIRK
;
A
#
# COMPACT_ATOMS: atom_id res chain seq x y z
N MET A 1 -16.59 12.79 7.38
CA MET A 1 -17.42 12.71 6.17
C MET A 1 -16.78 11.63 5.31
N SER A 2 -17.43 10.47 5.17
CA SER A 2 -17.00 9.47 4.20
C SER A 2 -17.14 10.08 2.80
N ASN A 3 -16.14 9.85 1.94
CA ASN A 3 -16.27 10.20 0.53
C ASN A 3 -16.81 8.96 -0.20
N PRO A 4 -18.13 8.88 -0.47
CA PRO A 4 -18.76 7.69 -1.04
C PRO A 4 -18.20 7.30 -2.41
N ASP A 5 -17.46 8.18 -3.07
CA ASP A 5 -16.93 7.96 -4.42
C ASP A 5 -15.48 7.42 -4.45
N PHE A 6 -14.80 7.30 -3.30
CA PHE A 6 -13.44 6.78 -3.30
C PHE A 6 -13.43 5.25 -3.43
N ARG A 7 -12.91 4.74 -4.55
CA ARG A 7 -12.79 3.32 -4.84
C ARG A 7 -11.43 2.96 -5.43
N VAL A 8 -10.93 1.79 -5.08
CA VAL A 8 -9.80 1.16 -5.75
C VAL A 8 -10.36 0.32 -6.90
N SER A 9 -10.13 0.75 -8.13
CA SER A 9 -10.68 0.11 -9.33
C SER A 9 -9.81 -1.03 -9.87
N GLU A 10 -8.51 -0.99 -9.59
CA GLU A 10 -7.57 -2.05 -9.98
C GLU A 10 -6.49 -2.22 -8.92
N VAL A 11 -6.03 -3.46 -8.74
CA VAL A 11 -4.84 -3.80 -7.95
C VAL A 11 -3.97 -4.74 -8.78
N LYS A 12 -2.67 -4.48 -8.80
CA LYS A 12 -1.65 -5.36 -9.37
C LYS A 12 -0.55 -5.56 -8.34
N ILE A 13 -0.11 -6.81 -8.19
CA ILE A 13 0.94 -7.18 -7.24
C ILE A 13 2.13 -7.73 -8.01
N ARG A 14 3.30 -7.16 -7.73
CA ARG A 14 4.60 -7.71 -8.13
C ARG A 14 5.24 -8.32 -6.90
N PHE A 15 5.30 -9.64 -6.84
CA PHE A 15 5.96 -10.36 -5.75
C PHE A 15 7.46 -10.07 -5.73
N ALA A 16 8.04 -10.03 -4.54
CA ALA A 16 9.47 -9.90 -4.37
C ALA A 16 10.15 -11.23 -4.70
N ASN A 17 11.26 -11.15 -5.44
CA ASN A 17 12.03 -12.32 -5.86
C ASN A 17 13.09 -12.73 -4.82
N VAL A 18 13.26 -11.93 -3.76
CA VAL A 18 14.24 -12.14 -2.69
C VAL A 18 13.58 -11.88 -1.33
N PRO A 19 13.82 -12.73 -0.33
CA PRO A 19 13.36 -12.48 1.04
C PRO A 19 14.06 -11.24 1.60
N ARG A 20 13.29 -10.29 2.14
CA ARG A 20 13.82 -9.14 2.86
C ARG A 20 12.88 -8.79 4.00
N ASP A 21 13.19 -9.24 5.21
CA ASP A 21 12.51 -8.82 6.45
C ASP A 21 10.97 -8.82 6.34
N GLY A 22 10.40 -9.93 5.87
CA GLY A 22 8.95 -10.07 5.72
C GLY A 22 8.35 -9.42 4.46
N LEU A 23 9.13 -8.78 3.60
CA LEU A 23 8.66 -8.21 2.34
C LEU A 23 8.10 -9.30 1.41
N ILE A 24 6.83 -9.15 1.03
CA ILE A 24 6.13 -10.04 0.10
C ILE A 24 6.22 -9.51 -1.32
N GLY A 25 6.20 -8.19 -1.49
CA GLY A 25 6.22 -7.56 -2.81
C GLY A 25 5.73 -6.13 -2.79
N TRP A 26 5.31 -5.66 -3.97
CA TRP A 26 4.84 -4.31 -4.19
C TRP A 26 3.49 -4.32 -4.90
N ALA A 27 2.52 -3.60 -4.34
CA ALA A 27 1.27 -3.30 -4.99
C ALA A 27 1.35 -2.01 -5.81
N SER A 28 0.54 -1.99 -6.86
CA SER A 28 0.12 -0.82 -7.58
C SER A 28 -1.39 -0.84 -7.68
N CYS A 29 -2.05 0.30 -7.51
CA CYS A 29 -3.49 0.40 -7.63
C CYS A 29 -3.92 1.57 -8.52
N VAL A 30 -5.12 1.46 -9.08
CA VAL A 30 -5.81 2.59 -9.74
C VAL A 30 -6.95 3.02 -8.83
N VAL A 31 -7.01 4.31 -8.49
CA VAL A 31 -8.08 4.89 -7.69
C VAL A 31 -9.00 5.71 -8.58
N ASN A 32 -10.30 5.52 -8.40
CA ASN A 32 -11.39 6.16 -9.15
C ASN A 32 -11.25 6.06 -10.68
N GLY A 33 -10.51 5.07 -11.20
CA GLY A 33 -10.20 4.93 -12.63
C GLY A 33 -9.34 6.04 -13.22
N GLY A 34 -8.84 6.98 -12.42
CA GLY A 34 -8.19 8.21 -12.92
C GLY A 34 -6.75 8.41 -12.44
N LEU A 35 -6.34 7.74 -11.36
CA LEU A 35 -5.00 7.93 -10.78
C LEU A 35 -4.37 6.58 -10.43
N ARG A 36 -3.13 6.37 -10.92
CA ARG A 36 -2.32 5.20 -10.57
C ARG A 36 -1.37 5.54 -9.42
N LEU A 37 -1.42 4.72 -8.38
CA LEU A 37 -0.51 4.75 -7.23
C LEU A 37 0.37 3.50 -7.30
N ASN A 38 1.69 3.65 -7.28
CA ASN A 38 2.64 2.55 -7.45
C ASN A 38 3.52 2.37 -6.22
N ASN A 39 4.24 1.24 -6.15
CA ASN A 39 5.28 0.96 -5.15
C ASN A 39 4.79 0.99 -3.69
N ILE A 40 3.55 0.58 -3.43
CA ILE A 40 3.08 0.30 -2.07
C ILE A 40 3.71 -1.02 -1.63
N ALA A 41 4.60 -1.00 -0.65
CA ALA A 41 5.25 -2.22 -0.18
C ALA A 41 4.28 -3.04 0.68
N ILE A 42 4.33 -4.37 0.55
CA ILE A 42 3.52 -5.30 1.32
C ILE A 42 4.45 -6.16 2.16
N PHE A 43 4.23 -6.17 3.46
CA PHE A 43 4.98 -6.97 4.41
C PHE A 43 4.07 -7.99 5.09
N ARG A 44 4.67 -9.11 5.50
CA ARG A 44 4.14 -10.04 6.47
C ARG A 44 4.99 -9.93 7.74
N ASP A 45 4.34 -9.63 8.85
CA ASP A 45 4.99 -9.53 10.16
C ASP A 45 5.14 -10.93 10.79
N ASP A 46 5.96 -11.02 11.85
CA ASP A 46 6.28 -12.29 12.52
C ASP A 46 5.07 -12.98 13.15
N ASP A 47 4.05 -12.20 13.54
CA ASP A 47 2.77 -12.70 14.05
C ASP A 47 1.83 -13.22 12.93
N GLY A 48 2.29 -13.13 11.68
CA GLY A 48 1.56 -13.55 10.48
C GLY A 48 0.59 -12.51 9.94
N THR A 49 0.46 -11.33 10.56
CA THR A 49 -0.33 -10.23 10.03
C THR A 49 0.32 -9.64 8.78
N TYR A 50 -0.50 -8.98 7.95
CA TYR A 50 -0.02 -8.29 6.76
C TYR A 50 -0.24 -6.80 6.89
N ARG A 51 0.74 -6.01 6.45
CA ARG A 51 0.69 -4.55 6.46
C ARG A 51 1.23 -3.96 5.17
N THR A 52 0.81 -2.74 4.89
CA THR A 52 1.29 -1.95 3.75
C THR A 52 2.14 -0.77 4.23
N GLU A 53 3.16 -0.44 3.45
CA GLU A 53 3.90 0.81 3.58
C GLU A 53 3.86 1.61 2.29
N TYR A 54 3.68 2.92 2.43
CA TYR A 54 3.58 3.83 1.30
C TYR A 54 4.96 4.33 0.90
N PRO A 55 5.22 4.53 -0.40
CA PRO A 55 6.55 4.85 -0.89
C PRO A 55 6.98 6.22 -0.36
N ALA A 56 8.15 6.25 0.26
CA ALA A 56 8.75 7.45 0.81
C ALA A 56 10.25 7.46 0.56
N THR A 57 10.81 8.66 0.44
CA THR A 57 12.25 8.88 0.50
C THR A 57 12.63 9.26 1.92
N LYS A 58 13.68 8.65 2.45
CA LYS A 58 14.27 9.02 3.73
C LYS A 58 15.15 10.26 3.53
N GLY A 59 14.82 11.37 4.18
CA GLY A 59 15.62 12.59 4.13
C GLY A 59 16.60 12.70 5.30
N ALA A 60 17.19 13.89 5.46
CA ALA A 60 18.05 14.19 6.60
C ALA A 60 17.28 13.99 7.93
N ASN A 61 17.98 13.48 8.95
CA ASN A 61 17.44 13.16 10.28
C ASN A 61 16.36 12.05 10.28
N ASP A 62 16.49 11.06 9.39
CA ASP A 62 15.60 9.90 9.31
C ASP A 62 14.11 10.20 9.04
N ARG A 63 13.77 11.44 8.71
CA ARG A 63 12.40 11.84 8.37
C ARG A 63 11.98 11.23 7.05
N LEU A 64 10.79 10.64 7.02
CA LEU A 64 10.19 10.12 5.79
C LEU A 64 9.43 11.22 5.03
N TYR A 65 9.71 11.33 3.75
CA TYR A 65 9.00 12.18 2.79
C TYR A 65 8.23 11.27 1.82
N PHE A 66 6.93 11.15 2.06
CA PHE A 66 6.07 10.31 1.23
C PHE A 66 5.92 10.89 -0.18
N HIS A 67 6.10 10.05 -1.19
CA HIS A 67 5.76 10.41 -2.57
C HIS A 67 4.25 10.55 -2.72
N PHE A 68 3.51 9.70 -2.01
CA PHE A 68 2.09 9.85 -1.74
C PHE A 68 1.73 9.05 -0.49
N CYS A 69 0.67 9.47 0.20
CA CYS A 69 0.00 8.66 1.20
C CYS A 69 -1.47 9.11 1.35
N PRO A 70 -2.36 8.26 1.86
CA PRO A 70 -3.71 8.66 2.21
C PRO A 70 -3.66 9.72 3.32
N ILE A 71 -4.46 10.78 3.17
CA ILE A 71 -4.49 11.90 4.12
C ILE A 71 -5.30 11.52 5.38
N ASN A 72 -6.25 10.59 5.26
CA ASN A 72 -7.12 10.16 6.35
C ASN A 72 -7.15 8.63 6.50
N ARG A 73 -7.61 8.18 7.67
CA ARG A 73 -7.64 6.75 8.06
C ARG A 73 -8.59 5.92 7.20
N GLU A 74 -9.71 6.48 6.78
CA GLU A 74 -10.72 5.79 5.97
C GLU A 74 -10.18 5.45 4.58
N THR A 75 -9.61 6.43 3.88
CA THR A 75 -8.95 6.23 2.59
C THR A 75 -7.79 5.25 2.72
N ARG A 76 -7.04 5.30 3.83
CA ARG A 76 -5.98 4.32 4.07
C ARG A 76 -6.53 2.91 4.19
N ALA A 77 -7.55 2.70 5.02
CA ALA A 77 -8.19 1.40 5.17
C ALA A 77 -8.70 0.86 3.81
N LEU A 78 -9.37 1.69 3.02
CA LEU A 78 -9.88 1.30 1.70
C LEU A 78 -8.77 0.82 0.75
N ILE A 79 -7.63 1.50 0.70
CA ILE A 79 -6.50 1.09 -0.14
C ILE A 79 -5.82 -0.16 0.44
N ASP A 80 -5.56 -0.17 1.74
CA ASP A 80 -4.84 -1.25 2.41
C ASP A 80 -5.65 -2.56 2.31
N ASP A 81 -6.97 -2.53 2.57
CA ASP A 81 -7.83 -3.70 2.44
C ASP A 81 -7.92 -4.20 1.00
N ALA A 82 -8.07 -3.30 0.01
CA ALA A 82 -8.10 -3.70 -1.40
C ALA A 82 -6.79 -4.38 -1.83
N VAL A 83 -5.64 -3.89 -1.36
CA VAL A 83 -4.33 -4.50 -1.62
C VAL A 83 -4.21 -5.85 -0.91
N LEU A 84 -4.50 -5.90 0.38
CA LEU A 84 -4.28 -7.08 1.21
C LEU A 84 -5.26 -8.22 0.89
N ALA A 85 -6.45 -7.92 0.36
CA ALA A 85 -7.40 -8.93 -0.13
C ALA A 85 -6.82 -9.82 -1.25
N HIS A 86 -5.82 -9.33 -2.00
CA HIS A 86 -5.16 -10.12 -3.06
C HIS A 86 -4.03 -11.03 -2.53
N ILE A 87 -3.68 -10.91 -1.25
CA ILE A 87 -2.61 -11.69 -0.60
C ILE A 87 -3.18 -12.65 0.44
N ARG A 88 -4.24 -12.25 1.14
CA ARG A 88 -4.97 -13.09 2.10
C ARG A 88 -5.67 -14.21 1.32
N LYS A 89 -5.18 -15.44 1.46
CA LYS A 89 -5.93 -16.64 1.08
C LYS A 89 -6.97 -16.96 2.14
#